data_AF-A0AAQ3NV33-F1
#
_entry.id   AF-A0AAQ3NV33-F1
#
_cell.length_a   1.000
_cell.length_b   1.000
_cell.length_c   1.000
_cell.angle_alpha   90.00
_cell.angle_beta   90.00
_cell.angle_gamma   90.00
#
_symmetry.space_group_name_H-M   'P 1'
#
loop_
_entity.id
_entity.type
_entity.pdbx_description
1 polymer ?
#
loop_
_entity_poly.entity_id
_entity_poly.type
_entity_poly.pdbx_seq_one_letter_code
_entity_poly.pdbx_strand_id
1 'polypeptide(L)'
;MTETNSNSTAHSPEFNPNSSAASDPSLVPSSPFYIHPSEGPSSVSITPVLIENNYHSWSHSFRMALISKNKMGFLMRSILVPSPKDISYHSWEHCNTLIMSWLLNSLSSSIAQSVIFFDRAIDIWVDLRERFSQGDLQIGQLSKRVDVIEKDKFRANTDVNPKEECKVVVSRRERKAEKEVIEVDNSEEEEEEMREEKNIIEIESREDEEEERIEKNYYEKEEDREK
;
A
#
# COMPACT_ATOMS: atom_id res chain seq x y z
N MET A 1 8.95 -61.31 -56.08
CA MET A 1 8.93 -59.86 -56.38
C MET A 1 7.48 -59.44 -56.19
N THR A 2 7.04 -59.10 -54.97
CA THR A 2 6.98 -57.71 -54.42
C THR A 2 6.40 -56.76 -55.47
N GLU A 3 5.27 -56.07 -55.26
CA GLU A 3 4.99 -55.13 -54.18
C GLU A 3 3.48 -54.95 -53.93
N THR A 4 3.11 -54.90 -52.66
CA THR A 4 1.95 -54.18 -52.12
C THR A 4 2.29 -52.70 -52.05
N ASN A 5 1.41 -51.79 -52.47
CA ASN A 5 1.51 -50.41 -52.01
C ASN A 5 0.15 -49.89 -51.54
N SER A 6 0.17 -49.48 -50.26
CA SER A 6 -0.94 -49.01 -49.46
C SER A 6 -1.06 -47.49 -49.64
N ASN A 7 -2.21 -47.00 -50.08
CA ASN A 7 -2.50 -45.57 -50.00
C ASN A 7 -2.87 -45.21 -48.55
N SER A 8 -1.85 -44.73 -47.84
CA SER A 8 -1.98 -43.95 -46.61
C SER A 8 -2.01 -42.47 -47.01
N THR A 9 -3.10 -41.76 -46.69
CA THR A 9 -3.08 -40.30 -46.64
C THR A 9 -3.82 -39.87 -45.39
N ALA A 10 -3.07 -39.16 -44.56
CA ALA A 10 -3.39 -38.75 -43.22
C ALA A 10 -4.67 -37.91 -43.17
N HIS A 11 -5.59 -38.29 -42.29
CA HIS A 11 -6.60 -37.38 -41.76
C HIS A 11 -5.90 -36.44 -40.79
N SER A 12 -5.73 -35.18 -41.21
CA SER A 12 -5.39 -34.07 -40.33
C SER A 12 -6.45 -33.92 -39.24
N PRO A 13 -6.09 -33.62 -37.98
CA PRO A 13 -7.09 -33.36 -36.96
C PRO A 13 -7.76 -32.02 -37.28
N GLU A 14 -9.07 -32.08 -37.51
CA GLU A 14 -9.92 -30.89 -37.61
C GLU A 14 -9.85 -30.12 -36.28
N PHE A 15 -9.31 -28.90 -36.34
CA PHE A 15 -9.47 -27.93 -35.26
C PHE A 15 -10.95 -27.58 -35.17
N ASN A 16 -11.62 -28.09 -34.15
CA ASN A 16 -12.96 -27.66 -33.77
C ASN A 16 -12.83 -26.35 -32.97
N PRO A 17 -13.26 -25.18 -33.49
CA PRO A 17 -13.05 -23.90 -32.81
C PRO A 17 -14.03 -23.63 -31.65
N ASN A 18 -14.91 -24.57 -31.30
CA ASN A 18 -15.97 -24.38 -30.30
C ASN A 18 -15.89 -25.37 -29.11
N SER A 19 -14.71 -25.54 -28.52
CA SER A 19 -14.57 -26.12 -27.18
C SER A 19 -13.92 -25.13 -26.24
N SER A 20 -14.64 -24.08 -25.84
CA SER A 20 -14.30 -23.32 -24.64
C SER A 20 -14.63 -24.16 -23.39
N ALA A 21 -13.89 -25.25 -23.21
CA ALA A 21 -13.78 -25.85 -21.89
C ALA A 21 -13.18 -24.77 -21.00
N ALA A 22 -13.86 -24.42 -19.91
CA ALA A 22 -13.38 -23.43 -18.94
C ALA A 22 -11.97 -23.83 -18.50
N SER A 23 -10.96 -23.18 -19.08
CA SER A 23 -9.57 -23.39 -18.73
C SER A 23 -9.35 -22.92 -17.30
N ASP A 24 -8.68 -23.75 -16.48
CA ASP A 24 -8.34 -23.41 -15.11
C ASP A 24 -7.64 -22.02 -15.07
N PRO A 25 -8.23 -21.03 -14.40
CA PRO A 25 -7.69 -19.67 -14.39
C PRO A 25 -6.33 -19.60 -13.71
N SER A 26 -5.90 -20.59 -12.93
CA SER A 26 -4.57 -20.62 -12.33
C SER A 26 -3.44 -20.91 -13.32
N LEU A 27 -3.75 -21.33 -14.56
CA LEU A 27 -2.75 -21.65 -15.58
C LEU A 27 -2.40 -20.47 -16.49
N VAL A 28 -3.14 -19.36 -16.36
CA VAL A 28 -3.01 -18.19 -17.22
C VAL A 28 -2.18 -17.12 -16.48
N PRO A 29 -0.97 -16.75 -16.93
CA PRO A 29 -0.10 -15.82 -16.19
C PRO A 29 -0.69 -14.43 -15.93
N SER A 30 -1.65 -13.98 -16.74
CA SER A 30 -2.36 -12.71 -16.53
C SER A 30 -3.52 -12.80 -15.54
N SER A 31 -3.90 -14.02 -15.14
CA SER A 31 -4.98 -14.24 -14.18
C SER A 31 -4.53 -13.84 -12.77
N PRO A 32 -5.42 -13.21 -11.98
CA PRO A 32 -5.12 -12.94 -10.58
C PRO A 32 -4.93 -14.22 -9.75
N PHE A 33 -5.46 -15.36 -10.20
CA PHE A 33 -5.33 -16.67 -9.56
C PHE A 33 -4.02 -17.41 -9.86
N TYR A 34 -3.21 -16.90 -10.79
CA TYR A 34 -1.92 -17.48 -11.11
C TYR A 34 -0.90 -17.15 -10.01
N ILE A 35 -0.18 -18.17 -9.53
CA ILE A 35 0.94 -18.03 -8.60
C ILE A 35 2.21 -18.43 -9.35
N HIS A 36 3.16 -17.51 -9.47
CA HIS A 36 4.42 -17.82 -10.13
C HIS A 36 5.24 -18.81 -9.28
N PRO A 37 5.99 -19.77 -9.84
CA PRO A 37 6.79 -20.72 -9.04
C PRO A 37 7.82 -20.10 -8.10
N SER A 38 8.19 -18.84 -8.31
CA SER A 38 9.07 -18.07 -7.40
C SER A 38 8.32 -17.39 -6.25
N GLU A 39 7.00 -17.49 -6.23
CA GLU A 39 6.15 -16.89 -5.20
C GLU A 39 5.89 -17.91 -4.11
N GLY A 40 6.16 -17.49 -2.88
CA GLY A 40 5.98 -18.31 -1.70
C GLY A 40 5.79 -17.41 -0.48
N PRO A 41 5.60 -17.99 0.71
CA PRO A 41 5.31 -17.22 1.93
C PRO A 41 6.28 -16.08 2.23
N SER A 42 7.55 -16.20 1.79
CA SER A 42 8.61 -15.20 2.03
C SER A 42 9.03 -14.44 0.76
N SER A 43 8.32 -14.59 -0.36
CA SER A 43 8.71 -13.95 -1.64
C SER A 43 8.45 -12.45 -1.68
N VAL A 44 7.73 -11.90 -0.70
CA VAL A 44 7.44 -10.48 -0.55
C VAL A 44 7.95 -10.05 0.82
N SER A 45 8.81 -9.02 0.83
CA SER A 45 9.26 -8.34 2.03
C SER A 45 8.68 -6.94 2.02
N ILE A 46 7.99 -6.58 3.09
CA ILE A 46 7.37 -5.26 3.23
C ILE A 46 8.17 -4.48 4.26
N THR A 47 8.58 -3.27 3.88
CA THR A 47 9.31 -2.35 4.74
C THR A 47 8.62 -0.99 4.66
N PRO A 48 8.22 -0.37 5.78
CA PRO A 48 8.42 -0.83 7.15
C PRO A 48 7.48 -2.00 7.53
N VAL A 49 7.85 -2.74 8.59
CA VAL A 49 6.93 -3.68 9.26
C VAL A 49 5.86 -2.90 10.03
N LEU A 50 4.61 -3.39 10.08
CA LEU A 50 3.54 -2.72 10.81
C LEU A 50 3.81 -2.74 12.32
N ILE A 51 3.81 -1.54 12.89
CA ILE A 51 3.79 -1.25 14.32
C ILE A 51 2.59 -0.33 14.61
N GLU A 52 2.47 0.14 15.85
CA GLU A 52 1.27 0.88 16.30
C GLU A 52 1.05 2.23 15.59
N ASN A 53 2.07 2.82 14.99
CA ASN A 53 2.09 4.22 14.53
C ASN A 53 2.73 4.43 13.16
N ASN A 54 2.60 3.46 12.24
CA ASN A 54 3.10 3.61 10.86
C ASN A 54 2.16 2.96 9.85
N TYR A 55 0.86 2.90 10.16
CA TYR A 55 -0.14 2.22 9.34
C TYR A 55 -0.14 2.74 7.90
N HIS A 56 -0.07 4.06 7.68
CA HIS A 56 -0.14 4.61 6.33
C HIS A 56 1.05 4.18 5.48
N SER A 57 2.28 4.30 6.01
CA SER A 57 3.49 3.87 5.30
C SER A 57 3.53 2.36 5.05
N TRP A 58 3.12 1.54 6.03
CA TRP A 58 3.04 0.09 5.87
C TRP A 58 1.97 -0.31 4.85
N SER A 59 0.76 0.25 4.96
CA SER A 59 -0.36 -0.09 4.08
C SER A 59 -0.06 0.28 2.64
N HIS A 60 0.53 1.45 2.40
CA HIS A 60 1.00 1.86 1.07
C HIS A 60 2.01 0.84 0.50
N SER A 61 3.02 0.48 1.28
CA SER A 61 4.05 -0.49 0.87
C SER A 61 3.45 -1.88 0.58
N PHE A 62 2.49 -2.31 1.38
CA PHE A 62 1.77 -3.57 1.19
C PHE A 62 0.96 -3.59 -0.11
N ARG A 63 0.22 -2.50 -0.37
CA ARG A 63 -0.57 -2.34 -1.60
C ARG A 63 0.32 -2.38 -2.85
N MET A 64 1.44 -1.64 -2.85
CA MET A 64 2.39 -1.67 -3.96
C MET A 64 2.89 -3.09 -4.26
N ALA A 65 3.23 -3.84 -3.21
CA ALA A 65 3.68 -5.22 -3.36
C ALA A 65 2.59 -6.10 -3.99
N LEU A 66 1.33 -6.00 -3.56
CA LEU A 66 0.24 -6.77 -4.15
C LEU A 66 -0.08 -6.38 -5.58
N ILE A 67 -0.01 -5.10 -5.92
CA ILE A 67 -0.18 -4.61 -7.30
C ILE A 67 0.88 -5.24 -8.20
N SER A 68 2.15 -5.26 -7.77
CA SER A 68 3.25 -5.90 -8.51
C SER A 68 3.04 -7.41 -8.76
N LYS A 69 2.21 -8.04 -7.91
CA LYS A 69 1.89 -9.48 -7.94
C LYS A 69 0.55 -9.80 -8.59
N ASN A 70 -0.19 -8.79 -9.06
CA ASN A 70 -1.56 -8.93 -9.55
C ASN A 70 -2.49 -9.60 -8.51
N LYS A 71 -2.39 -9.18 -7.24
CA LYS A 71 -3.14 -9.74 -6.10
C LYS A 71 -4.01 -8.72 -5.37
N MET A 72 -3.99 -7.44 -5.77
CA MET A 72 -4.74 -6.38 -5.11
C MET A 72 -6.25 -6.66 -5.02
N GLY A 73 -6.82 -7.35 -6.01
CA GLY A 73 -8.25 -7.65 -6.04
C GLY A 73 -8.76 -8.55 -4.91
N PHE A 74 -7.87 -9.31 -4.24
CA PHE A 74 -8.23 -10.09 -3.06
C PHE A 74 -8.43 -9.22 -1.81
N LEU A 75 -7.75 -8.07 -1.73
CA LEU A 75 -7.91 -7.11 -0.62
C LEU A 75 -8.96 -6.03 -0.89
N MET A 76 -9.22 -5.68 -2.14
CA MET A 76 -10.26 -4.70 -2.47
C MET A 76 -11.64 -5.34 -2.67
N ARG A 77 -11.85 -6.60 -2.26
CA ARG A 77 -13.11 -7.36 -2.46
C ARG A 77 -13.60 -7.42 -3.91
N SER A 78 -12.74 -7.13 -4.90
CA SER A 78 -13.10 -7.23 -6.32
C SER A 78 -13.11 -8.69 -6.81
N ILE A 79 -12.34 -9.55 -6.13
CA ILE A 79 -12.37 -11.01 -6.31
C ILE A 79 -13.15 -11.62 -5.15
N LEU A 80 -14.39 -12.03 -5.43
CA LEU A 80 -15.27 -12.66 -4.45
C LEU A 80 -14.83 -14.11 -4.18
N VAL A 81 -15.17 -14.61 -3.00
CA VAL A 81 -15.00 -16.02 -2.65
C VAL A 81 -15.80 -16.87 -3.64
N PRO A 82 -15.17 -17.75 -4.44
CA PRO A 82 -15.90 -18.63 -5.35
C PRO A 82 -16.73 -19.64 -4.57
N SER A 83 -17.73 -20.23 -5.24
CA SER A 83 -18.43 -21.39 -4.68
C SER A 83 -17.43 -22.53 -4.47
N PRO A 84 -17.54 -23.35 -3.40
CA PRO A 84 -16.70 -24.54 -3.23
C PRO A 84 -16.80 -25.56 -4.38
N LYS A 85 -17.81 -25.45 -5.23
CA LYS A 85 -18.00 -26.28 -6.44
C LYS A 85 -17.34 -25.68 -7.69
N ASP A 86 -16.88 -24.44 -7.62
CA ASP A 86 -16.20 -23.73 -8.71
C ASP A 86 -14.77 -24.24 -8.84
N ILE A 87 -14.31 -24.42 -10.09
CA ILE A 87 -12.95 -24.86 -10.40
C ILE A 87 -11.88 -23.87 -9.89
N SER A 88 -12.25 -22.59 -9.75
CA SER A 88 -11.38 -21.52 -9.27
C SER A 88 -11.21 -21.50 -7.74
N TYR A 89 -12.01 -22.25 -6.98
CA TYR A 89 -12.01 -22.20 -5.51
C TYR A 89 -10.64 -22.53 -4.90
N HIS A 90 -10.01 -23.62 -5.33
CA HIS A 90 -8.69 -24.00 -4.81
C HIS A 90 -7.61 -22.98 -5.14
N SER A 91 -7.66 -22.41 -6.34
CA SER A 91 -6.72 -21.37 -6.79
C SER A 91 -6.92 -20.06 -6.01
N TRP A 92 -8.17 -19.73 -5.68
CA TRP A 92 -8.51 -18.63 -4.79
C TRP A 92 -7.97 -18.88 -3.37
N GLU A 93 -8.18 -20.07 -2.81
CA GLU A 93 -7.75 -20.46 -1.47
C GLU A 93 -6.22 -20.41 -1.32
N HIS A 94 -5.48 -20.87 -2.34
CA HIS A 94 -4.03 -20.74 -2.39
C HIS A 94 -3.59 -19.27 -2.42
N CYS A 95 -4.20 -18.43 -3.24
CA CYS A 95 -3.88 -17.00 -3.28
C CYS A 95 -4.19 -16.32 -1.95
N ASN A 96 -5.33 -16.61 -1.34
CA ASN A 96 -5.71 -16.09 -0.03
C ASN A 96 -4.68 -16.46 1.04
N THR A 97 -4.29 -17.74 1.11
CA THR A 97 -3.29 -18.24 2.06
C THR A 97 -1.92 -17.60 1.85
N LEU A 98 -1.54 -17.38 0.59
CA LEU A 98 -0.28 -16.72 0.24
C LEU A 98 -0.26 -15.25 0.69
N ILE A 99 -1.35 -14.52 0.44
CA ILE A 99 -1.50 -13.12 0.86
C ILE A 99 -1.52 -13.03 2.39
N MET A 100 -2.21 -13.95 3.08
CA MET A 100 -2.16 -14.03 4.55
C MET A 100 -0.73 -14.24 5.05
N SER A 101 0.05 -15.08 4.38
CA SER A 101 1.46 -15.29 4.75
C SER A 101 2.28 -14.00 4.60
N TRP A 102 2.08 -13.26 3.51
CA TRP A 102 2.74 -11.96 3.31
C TRP A 102 2.28 -10.92 4.33
N LEU A 103 0.99 -10.87 4.65
CA LEU A 103 0.44 -10.03 5.72
C LEU A 103 1.16 -10.35 7.02
N LEU A 104 1.05 -11.58 7.53
CA LEU A 104 1.62 -11.99 8.81
C LEU A 104 3.14 -11.73 8.91
N ASN A 105 3.88 -11.95 7.82
CA ASN A 105 5.32 -11.69 7.76
C ASN A 105 5.68 -10.19 7.74
N SER A 106 4.72 -9.32 7.43
CA SER A 106 4.88 -7.86 7.43
C SER A 106 4.42 -7.18 8.72
N LEU A 107 3.97 -7.94 9.72
CA LEU A 107 3.49 -7.42 11.01
C LEU A 107 4.53 -7.62 12.10
N SER A 108 4.54 -6.72 13.09
CA SER A 108 5.23 -7.01 14.34
C SER A 108 4.62 -8.21 15.04
N SER A 109 5.43 -8.96 15.80
CA SER A 109 5.01 -10.24 16.39
C SER A 109 3.74 -10.12 17.25
N SER A 110 3.57 -9.02 17.99
CA SER A 110 2.37 -8.78 18.81
C SER A 110 1.11 -8.63 17.95
N ILE A 111 1.20 -7.86 16.86
CA ILE A 111 0.09 -7.65 15.94
C ILE A 111 -0.23 -8.94 15.19
N ALA A 112 0.78 -9.67 14.70
CA ALA A 112 0.60 -10.95 14.01
C ALA A 112 -0.16 -11.98 14.86
N GLN A 113 0.17 -12.09 16.16
CA GLN A 113 -0.54 -12.99 17.07
C GLN A 113 -2.02 -12.62 17.25
N SER A 114 -2.38 -11.34 17.12
CA SER A 114 -3.78 -10.90 17.25
C SER A 114 -4.66 -11.26 16.05
N VAL A 115 -4.06 -11.53 14.88
CA VAL A 115 -4.79 -11.76 13.61
C VAL A 115 -4.55 -13.14 13.00
N ILE A 116 -3.78 -14.01 13.64
CA ILE A 116 -3.39 -15.31 13.08
C ILE A 116 -4.57 -16.28 12.86
N PHE A 117 -5.68 -16.08 13.57
CA PHE A 117 -6.86 -16.97 13.52
C PHE A 117 -7.93 -16.53 12.52
N PHE A 118 -7.67 -15.49 11.72
CA PHE A 118 -8.57 -15.11 10.63
C PHE A 118 -8.37 -16.07 9.45
N ASP A 119 -9.47 -16.38 8.76
CA ASP A 119 -9.44 -17.30 7.60
C ASP A 119 -9.20 -16.59 6.26
N ARG A 120 -9.41 -15.25 6.22
CA ARG A 120 -9.32 -14.47 4.97
C ARG A 120 -8.38 -13.29 5.13
N ALA A 121 -7.54 -13.07 4.11
CA ALA A 121 -6.62 -11.94 4.05
C ALA A 121 -7.34 -10.58 4.13
N ILE A 122 -8.53 -10.48 3.52
CA ILE A 122 -9.36 -9.27 3.58
C ILE A 122 -9.76 -8.90 5.00
N ASP A 123 -10.10 -9.90 5.83
CA ASP A 123 -10.57 -9.62 7.18
C ASP A 123 -9.42 -9.12 8.05
N ILE A 124 -8.23 -9.70 7.89
CA ILE A 124 -7.00 -9.19 8.52
C ILE A 124 -6.74 -7.75 8.09
N TRP A 125 -6.81 -7.46 6.78
CA TRP A 125 -6.58 -6.12 6.25
C TRP A 125 -7.52 -5.07 6.84
N VAL A 126 -8.83 -5.35 6.85
CA VAL A 126 -9.84 -4.45 7.40
C VAL A 126 -9.63 -4.23 8.90
N ASP A 127 -9.39 -5.30 9.65
CA ASP A 127 -9.17 -5.22 11.10
C ASP A 127 -7.88 -4.45 11.46
N LEU A 128 -6.81 -4.56 10.66
CA LEU A 128 -5.62 -3.73 10.82
C LEU A 128 -5.89 -2.25 10.51
N ARG A 129 -6.64 -1.97 9.43
CA ARG A 129 -7.04 -0.62 9.05
C ARG A 129 -7.84 0.06 10.15
N GLU A 130 -8.86 -0.61 10.67
CA GLU A 130 -9.72 -0.06 11.73
C GLU A 130 -8.96 0.25 13.02
N ARG A 131 -7.99 -0.61 13.39
CA ARG A 131 -7.23 -0.46 14.62
C ARG A 131 -6.11 0.59 14.55
N PHE A 132 -5.40 0.67 13.43
CA PHE A 132 -4.13 1.41 13.37
C PHE A 132 -4.17 2.68 12.49
N SER A 133 -5.18 2.88 11.64
CA SER A 133 -5.28 4.08 10.79
C SER A 133 -5.40 5.39 11.59
N GLN A 134 -6.16 5.39 12.68
CA GLN A 134 -6.40 6.60 13.46
C GLN A 134 -5.22 7.00 14.36
N GLY A 135 -4.48 6.02 14.88
CA GLY A 135 -3.36 6.26 15.80
C GLY A 135 -2.20 6.99 15.12
N ASP A 136 -1.88 6.60 13.89
CA ASP A 136 -0.82 7.19 13.07
C ASP A 136 -1.10 8.68 12.78
N LEU A 137 -2.33 9.00 12.35
CA LEU A 137 -2.74 10.38 12.10
C LEU A 137 -2.64 11.25 13.35
N GLN A 138 -3.06 10.74 14.52
CA GLN A 138 -2.98 11.50 15.78
C GLN A 138 -1.53 11.80 16.19
N ILE A 139 -0.62 10.83 16.04
CA ILE A 139 0.79 11.01 16.37
C ILE A 139 1.44 12.02 15.43
N GLY A 140 1.17 11.95 14.12
CA GLY A 140 1.65 12.95 13.15
C GLY A 140 1.18 14.37 13.48
N GLN A 141 -0.09 14.55 13.87
CA GLN A 141 -0.62 15.86 14.27
C GLN A 141 0.02 16.37 15.58
N LEU A 142 0.29 15.48 16.53
CA LEU A 142 0.97 15.85 17.78
C LEU A 142 2.43 16.23 17.55
N SER A 143 3.18 15.46 16.76
CA SER A 143 4.57 15.80 16.40
C SER A 143 4.64 17.16 15.70
N LYS A 144 3.78 17.42 14.70
CA LYS A 144 3.70 18.72 14.03
C LYS A 144 3.44 19.87 15.00
N ARG A 145 2.57 19.67 16.00
CA ARG A 145 2.32 20.69 17.04
C ARG A 145 3.52 20.91 17.95
N VAL A 146 4.25 19.85 18.31
CA VAL A 146 5.48 19.95 19.11
C VAL A 146 6.53 20.77 18.36
N ASP A 147 6.76 20.48 17.08
CA ASP A 147 7.73 21.22 16.24
C ASP A 147 7.38 22.69 16.10
N VAL A 148 6.09 23.01 15.90
CA VAL A 148 5.61 24.42 15.85
C VAL A 148 5.87 25.11 17.19
N ILE A 149 5.54 24.47 18.31
CA ILE A 149 5.74 25.04 19.65
C ILE A 149 7.24 25.24 19.96
N GLU A 150 8.10 24.31 19.53
CA GLU A 150 9.54 24.42 19.71
C GLU A 150 10.13 25.57 18.88
N LYS A 151 9.73 25.69 17.61
CA LYS A 151 10.10 26.82 16.74
C LYS A 151 9.59 28.16 17.27
N ASP A 152 8.37 28.21 17.79
CA ASP A 152 7.77 29.42 18.36
C ASP A 152 8.47 29.86 19.67
N LYS A 153 8.86 28.91 20.53
CA LYS A 153 9.68 29.21 21.72
C LYS A 153 11.06 29.76 21.36
N PHE A 154 11.65 29.29 20.25
CA PHE A 154 12.93 29.80 19.76
C PHE A 154 12.80 31.23 19.24
N ARG A 155 11.73 31.55 18.52
CA ARG A 155 11.44 32.91 18.03
C ARG A 155 11.12 33.89 19.16
N ALA A 156 10.36 33.47 20.16
CA ALA A 156 9.97 34.32 21.29
C ALA A 156 11.14 34.68 22.23
N ASN A 157 12.22 33.90 22.23
CA ASN A 157 13.42 34.16 23.06
C ASN A 157 14.49 35.00 22.34
N THR A 158 14.37 35.24 21.03
CA THR A 158 15.28 36.11 20.27
C THR A 158 14.78 37.54 20.12
N ASP A 159 13.52 37.82 20.47
CA ASP A 159 12.95 39.16 20.41
C ASP A 159 12.81 39.72 21.84
N VAL A 160 13.45 40.87 22.07
CA VAL A 160 13.46 41.66 23.31
C VAL A 160 14.38 41.17 24.46
N ASN A 161 15.68 41.52 24.36
CA ASN A 161 16.47 41.87 25.55
C ASN A 161 16.27 43.38 25.84
N PRO A 162 15.59 43.80 26.92
CA PRO A 162 15.18 45.20 27.13
C PRO A 162 16.31 46.16 27.58
N LYS A 163 17.60 45.81 27.46
CA LYS A 163 18.68 46.56 28.15
C LYS A 163 19.60 47.43 27.29
N GLU A 164 19.38 47.60 25.99
CA GLU A 164 20.31 48.39 25.15
C GLU A 164 19.67 49.60 24.45
N GLU A 165 18.52 50.11 24.91
CA GLU A 165 18.05 51.45 24.56
C GLU A 165 18.73 52.54 25.41
N CYS A 166 20.06 52.60 25.43
CA CYS A 166 20.77 53.79 25.92
C CYS A 166 22.24 53.83 25.48
N LYS A 167 22.49 54.35 24.27
CA LYS A 167 23.45 55.45 24.03
C LYS A 167 23.49 55.83 22.55
N VAL A 168 22.73 56.89 22.27
CA VAL A 168 22.82 57.79 21.12
C VAL A 168 24.29 58.16 20.84
N VAL A 169 24.68 58.00 19.57
CA VAL A 169 25.71 58.78 18.83
C VAL A 169 27.11 58.81 19.45
N VAL A 170 28.08 58.18 18.76
CA VAL A 170 29.37 58.78 18.35
C VAL A 170 30.19 57.73 17.58
N SER A 171 30.73 58.15 16.43
CA SER A 171 31.79 57.54 15.61
C SER A 171 31.40 56.28 14.82
N ARG A 172 31.00 56.39 13.55
CA ARG A 172 31.86 56.72 12.38
C ARG A 172 33.21 55.98 12.43
N ARG A 173 33.36 55.08 11.44
CA ARG A 173 34.55 54.35 10.96
C ARG A 173 34.78 52.94 11.53
N GLU A 174 34.73 52.03 10.56
CA GLU A 174 35.57 50.82 10.45
C GLU A 174 35.15 49.62 11.31
N ARG A 175 34.29 48.77 10.72
CA ARG A 175 34.71 47.42 10.33
C ARG A 175 33.75 46.84 9.27
N LYS A 176 34.17 47.02 8.03
CA LYS A 176 33.82 46.19 6.88
C LYS A 176 34.46 44.82 7.14
N ALA A 177 33.71 43.87 7.68
CA ALA A 177 34.10 42.46 7.74
C ALA A 177 32.83 41.61 7.89
N GLU A 178 32.51 40.91 6.80
CA GLU A 178 31.93 39.57 6.78
C GLU A 178 30.72 39.32 7.68
N LYS A 179 29.52 39.54 7.12
CA LYS A 179 28.28 38.80 7.44
C LYS A 179 27.25 39.14 6.38
N GLU A 180 27.54 38.72 5.17
CA GLU A 180 26.58 38.68 4.08
C GLU A 180 26.63 37.24 3.54
N VAL A 181 25.45 36.65 3.38
CA VAL A 181 25.18 35.35 2.74
C VAL A 181 25.41 34.10 3.60
N ILE A 182 24.40 33.72 4.41
CA ILE A 182 23.80 32.37 4.38
C ILE A 182 22.30 32.57 4.69
N GLU A 183 21.54 33.01 3.70
CA GLU A 183 20.08 33.15 3.78
C GLU A 183 19.45 32.87 2.40
N VAL A 184 19.85 31.77 1.77
CA VAL A 184 19.22 31.12 0.60
C VAL A 184 19.78 29.69 0.64
N ASP A 185 19.03 28.62 0.88
CA ASP A 185 18.31 27.88 -0.18
C ASP A 185 17.43 26.74 0.40
N ASN A 186 16.92 26.82 1.63
CA ASN A 186 16.14 25.70 2.23
C ASN A 186 14.60 25.85 2.16
N SER A 187 14.07 27.00 1.72
CA SER A 187 12.61 27.21 1.74
C SER A 187 11.87 26.65 0.53
N GLU A 188 12.52 26.57 -0.65
CA GLU A 188 11.89 26.02 -1.85
C GLU A 188 11.85 24.49 -1.83
N GLU A 189 12.91 23.82 -1.33
CA GLU A 189 12.91 22.37 -1.12
C GLU A 189 11.89 21.93 -0.05
N GLU A 190 11.76 22.65 1.06
CA GLU A 190 10.75 22.36 2.09
C GLU A 190 9.30 22.59 1.59
N GLU A 191 9.07 23.59 0.72
CA GLU A 191 7.75 23.82 0.11
C GLU A 191 7.39 22.79 -0.96
N GLU A 192 8.37 22.27 -1.70
CA GLU A 192 8.19 21.23 -2.70
C GLU A 192 7.93 19.87 -2.05
N GLU A 193 8.68 19.52 -0.99
CA GLU A 193 8.44 18.33 -0.15
C GLU A 193 7.03 18.37 0.49
N MET A 194 6.61 19.53 1.00
CA MET A 194 5.24 19.73 1.51
C MET A 194 4.15 19.65 0.44
N ARG A 195 4.45 19.95 -0.83
CA ARG A 195 3.51 19.76 -1.95
C ARG A 195 3.41 18.30 -2.35
N GLU A 196 4.54 17.59 -2.41
CA GLU A 196 4.55 16.16 -2.70
C GLU A 196 3.83 15.38 -1.60
N GLU A 197 4.08 15.68 -0.32
CA GLU A 197 3.33 15.11 0.81
C GLU A 197 1.82 15.37 0.69
N LYS A 198 1.41 16.60 0.35
CA LYS A 198 -0.01 16.92 0.15
C LYS A 198 -0.63 16.14 -1.00
N ASN A 199 0.10 15.94 -2.09
CA ASN A 199 -0.39 15.22 -3.26
C ASN A 199 -0.54 13.73 -2.96
N ILE A 200 0.40 13.15 -2.20
CA ILE A 200 0.31 11.77 -1.70
C ILE A 200 -0.91 11.62 -0.78
N ILE A 201 -1.09 12.52 0.18
CA ILE A 201 -2.26 12.50 1.08
C ILE A 201 -3.57 12.63 0.30
N GLU A 202 -3.62 13.48 -0.74
CA GLU A 202 -4.82 13.62 -1.57
C GLU A 202 -5.12 12.35 -2.37
N ILE A 203 -4.10 11.67 -2.90
CA ILE A 203 -4.25 10.38 -3.57
C ILE A 203 -4.73 9.31 -2.58
N GLU A 204 -4.10 9.19 -1.42
CA GLU A 204 -4.50 8.25 -0.37
C GLU A 204 -5.95 8.48 0.06
N SER A 205 -6.36 9.76 0.25
CA SER A 205 -7.75 10.08 0.61
C SER A 205 -8.78 9.69 -0.46
N ARG A 206 -8.44 9.83 -1.75
CA ARG A 206 -9.30 9.40 -2.85
C ARG A 206 -9.38 7.87 -2.95
N GLU A 207 -8.29 7.19 -2.64
CA GLU A 207 -8.25 5.72 -2.60
C GLU A 207 -9.05 5.16 -1.42
N ASP A 208 -9.01 5.83 -0.25
CA ASP A 208 -9.83 5.47 0.91
C ASP A 208 -11.34 5.62 0.59
N GLU A 209 -11.75 6.68 -0.12
CA GLU A 209 -13.13 6.87 -0.60
C GLU A 209 -13.58 5.78 -1.60
N GLU A 210 -12.67 5.32 -2.46
CA GLU A 210 -12.94 4.24 -3.40
C GLU A 210 -13.08 2.89 -2.68
N GLU A 211 -12.24 2.63 -1.68
CA GLU A 211 -12.31 1.43 -0.85
C GLU A 211 -13.64 1.37 -0.06
N GLU A 212 -14.09 2.50 0.49
CA GLU A 212 -15.37 2.62 1.20
C GLU A 212 -16.58 2.41 0.27
N ARG A 213 -16.52 2.93 -0.97
CA ARG A 213 -17.53 2.66 -2.01
C ARG A 213 -17.59 1.17 -2.36
N ILE A 214 -16.46 0.50 -2.48
CA ILE A 214 -16.41 -0.92 -2.83
C ILE A 214 -16.93 -1.77 -1.67
N GLU A 215 -16.58 -1.41 -0.43
CA GLU A 215 -17.08 -2.06 0.78
C GLU A 215 -18.61 -2.03 0.86
N LYS A 216 -19.21 -0.86 0.62
CA LYS A 216 -20.67 -0.71 0.60
C LYS A 216 -21.34 -1.60 -0.46
N ASN A 217 -20.78 -1.63 -1.68
CA ASN A 217 -21.29 -2.49 -2.76
C ASN A 217 -21.15 -3.99 -2.46
N TYR A 218 -20.13 -4.40 -1.69
CA TYR A 218 -19.95 -5.79 -1.30
C TYR A 218 -21.04 -6.25 -0.33
N TYR A 219 -21.32 -5.47 0.72
CA TYR A 219 -22.35 -5.84 1.70
C TYR A 219 -23.75 -5.88 1.08
N GLU A 220 -24.06 -4.96 0.17
CA GLU A 220 -25.33 -4.99 -0.59
C GLU A 220 -25.46 -6.29 -1.41
N LYS A 221 -24.40 -6.73 -2.08
CA LYS A 221 -24.40 -7.99 -2.85
C LYS A 221 -24.44 -9.26 -1.99
N GLU A 222 -23.88 -9.21 -0.78
CA GLU A 222 -23.90 -10.36 0.13
C GLU A 222 -25.28 -10.55 0.75
N GLU A 223 -25.96 -9.46 1.10
CA GLU A 223 -27.33 -9.49 1.59
C GLU A 223 -28.33 -10.04 0.55
N ASP A 224 -28.06 -9.83 -0.74
CA ASP A 224 -28.83 -10.39 -1.85
C ASP A 224 -28.56 -11.89 -2.09
N ARG A 225 -27.41 -12.41 -1.64
CA ARG A 225 -27.07 -13.85 -1.74
C ARG A 225 -27.64 -14.69 -0.61
N GLU A 226 -27.93 -14.07 0.53
CA GLU A 226 -28.50 -14.74 1.71
C GLU A 226 -30.05 -14.78 1.71
N LYS A 227 -30.71 -14.09 0.77
CA LYS A 227 -32.18 -14.07 0.58
C LYS A 227 -32.64 -15.06 -0.49
#